data_AF-A0AAV7B278-F1
#
_entry.id   AF-A0AAV7B278-F1
#
_cell.length_a   1.000
_cell.length_b   1.000
_cell.length_c   1.000
_cell.angle_alpha   90.00
_cell.angle_beta   90.00
_cell.angle_gamma   90.00
#
_symmetry.space_group_name_H-M   'P 1'
#
loop_
_entity.id
_entity.type
_entity.pdbx_description
1 polymer ?
#
loop_
_entity_poly.entity_id
_entity_poly.type
_entity_poly.pdbx_seq_one_letter_code
_entity_poly.pdbx_strand_id
1 'polypeptide(L)'
;MKLRKLLRCDTFVSEEKDPEEFLSALLHEVLAVEPLLKIRCNNKTQECNSYQIIVERDGTLKVPSVQTLMDRSFRSYEDLTFDQVPSCLILQMPRFGKKFKMFPYIFPSLELDISHMVHKRSTVCCLCLSPAEYECTQCLADPLTTDGNIRQFCQICEKQVHSCKQMKDHKPTRIETQSYVSNQRQKLELLAVLCIKTSHFVSFVKYGPGKHSWVFFDSMAGRIGNEIGTNVPVVRTCPILGDYLSMSEQQFSALDYTKMDALPKRFFSDIYMCIYQSPDRSMQSG
;
A
#
# COMPACT_ATOMS: atom_id res chain seq x y z
N MET A 1 8.12 -29.08 -1.96
CA MET A 1 8.39 -28.92 -3.41
C MET A 1 7.12 -28.76 -4.29
N LYS A 2 5.94 -28.43 -3.75
CA LYS A 2 4.70 -28.23 -4.54
C LYS A 2 4.58 -26.81 -5.12
N LEU A 3 4.98 -25.79 -4.36
CA LEU A 3 4.90 -24.38 -4.79
C LEU A 3 5.67 -24.11 -6.09
N ARG A 4 6.88 -24.69 -6.25
CA ARG A 4 7.70 -24.53 -7.47
C ARG A 4 7.01 -25.04 -8.74
N LYS A 5 6.19 -26.10 -8.64
CA LYS A 5 5.40 -26.60 -9.77
C LYS A 5 4.17 -25.73 -10.06
N LEU A 6 3.67 -25.03 -9.05
CA LEU A 6 2.48 -24.18 -9.16
C LEU A 6 2.79 -22.79 -9.71
N LEU A 7 4.03 -22.30 -9.55
CA LEU A 7 4.49 -21.01 -10.09
C LEU A 7 4.68 -21.00 -11.62
N ARG A 8 4.45 -22.13 -12.31
CA ARG A 8 4.37 -22.32 -13.78
C ARG A 8 5.49 -21.70 -14.66
N CYS A 9 6.56 -21.21 -14.06
CA CYS A 9 7.66 -20.56 -14.76
C CYS A 9 9.00 -21.04 -14.17
N ASP A 10 9.79 -21.72 -15.01
CA ASP A 10 11.04 -22.38 -14.59
C ASP A 10 12.09 -21.40 -14.08
N THR A 11 12.03 -20.14 -14.54
CA THR A 11 12.97 -19.08 -14.15
C THR A 11 12.85 -18.68 -12.67
N PHE A 12 11.73 -18.95 -11.98
CA PHE A 12 11.61 -18.73 -10.53
C PHE A 12 12.55 -19.61 -9.69
N VAL A 13 13.12 -20.65 -10.29
CA VAL A 13 14.03 -21.59 -9.60
C VAL A 13 15.49 -21.18 -9.76
N SER A 14 15.83 -20.49 -10.84
CA SER A 14 17.21 -20.21 -11.25
C SER A 14 17.58 -18.73 -11.27
N GLU A 15 16.61 -17.83 -11.50
CA GLU A 15 16.85 -16.42 -11.72
C GLU A 15 16.34 -15.57 -10.55
N GLU A 16 17.00 -14.43 -10.34
CA GLU A 16 16.54 -13.42 -9.40
C GLU A 16 15.30 -12.73 -9.97
N LYS A 17 14.18 -12.81 -9.25
CA LYS A 17 12.90 -12.20 -9.62
C LYS A 17 12.62 -10.97 -8.80
N ASP A 18 11.92 -10.02 -9.41
CA ASP A 18 11.47 -8.85 -8.67
C ASP A 18 10.31 -9.24 -7.73
N PRO A 19 10.24 -8.68 -6.50
CA PRO A 19 9.26 -9.08 -5.50
C PRO A 19 7.79 -8.99 -5.96
N GLU A 20 7.46 -8.07 -6.86
CA GLU A 20 6.13 -7.91 -7.46
C GLU A 20 5.76 -9.06 -8.39
N GLU A 21 6.70 -9.59 -9.15
CA GLU A 21 6.49 -10.77 -10.02
C GLU A 21 6.17 -11.97 -9.12
N PHE A 22 6.91 -12.12 -8.02
CA PHE A 22 6.64 -13.16 -7.03
C PHE A 22 5.29 -12.99 -6.31
N LEU A 23 4.95 -11.77 -5.88
CA LEU A 23 3.66 -11.48 -5.24
C LEU A 23 2.48 -11.76 -6.18
N SER A 24 2.59 -11.34 -7.45
CA SER A 24 1.55 -11.61 -8.45
C SER A 24 1.36 -13.12 -8.65
N ALA A 25 2.44 -13.85 -8.92
CA ALA A 25 2.38 -15.29 -9.14
C ALA A 25 1.83 -16.04 -7.91
N LEU A 26 2.32 -15.70 -6.71
CA LEU A 26 1.90 -16.39 -5.48
C LEU A 26 0.44 -16.07 -5.11
N LEU A 27 0.09 -14.79 -5.02
CA LEU A 27 -1.22 -14.38 -4.50
C LEU A 27 -2.33 -14.59 -5.53
N HIS A 28 -2.08 -14.24 -6.78
CA HIS A 28 -3.11 -14.31 -7.83
C HIS A 28 -3.20 -15.71 -8.44
N GLU A 29 -2.08 -16.27 -8.93
CA GLU A 29 -2.12 -17.51 -9.71
C GLU A 29 -2.18 -18.77 -8.85
N VAL A 30 -1.45 -18.80 -7.73
CA VAL A 30 -1.34 -20.01 -6.90
C VAL A 30 -2.41 -20.05 -5.81
N LEU A 31 -2.55 -18.97 -5.04
CA LEU A 31 -3.41 -18.93 -3.87
C LEU A 31 -4.81 -18.38 -4.16
N ALA A 32 -5.02 -17.72 -5.31
CA ALA A 32 -6.27 -17.06 -5.69
C ALA A 32 -6.83 -16.17 -4.56
N VAL A 33 -5.95 -15.40 -3.91
CA VAL A 33 -6.31 -14.45 -2.85
C VAL A 33 -7.03 -13.26 -3.47
N GLU A 34 -8.04 -12.74 -2.79
CA GLU A 34 -8.63 -11.46 -3.18
C GLU A 34 -7.57 -10.35 -3.22
N PRO A 35 -7.59 -9.47 -4.22
CA PRO A 35 -6.63 -8.38 -4.35
C PRO A 35 -6.58 -7.51 -3.10
N LEU A 36 -5.36 -7.23 -2.62
CA LEU A 36 -5.15 -6.44 -1.41
C LEU A 36 -5.64 -4.99 -1.55
N LEU A 37 -5.58 -4.45 -2.77
CA LEU A 37 -5.92 -3.07 -3.10
C LEU A 37 -7.01 -3.02 -4.17
N LYS A 38 -8.02 -2.19 -3.91
CA LYS A 38 -9.04 -1.78 -4.88
C LYS A 38 -8.93 -0.28 -5.04
N ILE A 39 -8.42 0.17 -6.18
CA ILE A 39 -8.14 1.58 -6.45
C ILE A 39 -9.09 2.06 -7.55
N ARG A 40 -9.87 3.09 -7.26
CA ARG A 40 -10.76 3.76 -8.21
C ARG A 40 -9.97 4.85 -8.95
N CYS A 41 -10.12 4.88 -10.27
CA CYS A 41 -9.62 5.94 -11.14
C CYS A 41 -10.63 6.12 -12.29
N ASN A 42 -11.09 7.35 -12.54
CA ASN A 42 -12.06 7.68 -13.60
C ASN A 42 -13.28 6.73 -13.61
N ASN A 43 -13.87 6.50 -12.43
CA ASN A 43 -15.03 5.61 -12.21
C ASN A 43 -14.81 4.13 -12.55
N LYS A 44 -13.57 3.69 -12.75
CA LYS A 44 -13.20 2.28 -12.88
C LYS A 44 -12.40 1.84 -11.67
N THR A 45 -12.74 0.69 -11.11
CA THR A 45 -11.96 0.06 -10.05
C THR A 45 -10.92 -0.85 -10.68
N GLN A 46 -9.66 -0.62 -10.34
CA GLN A 46 -8.53 -1.48 -10.65
C GLN A 46 -8.16 -2.28 -9.41
N GLU A 47 -7.84 -3.55 -9.61
CA GLU A 47 -7.48 -4.48 -8.55
C GLU A 47 -5.99 -4.82 -8.65
N CYS A 48 -5.25 -4.67 -7.55
CA CYS A 48 -3.84 -5.00 -7.51
C CYS A 48 -3.39 -5.39 -6.09
N ASN A 49 -2.17 -5.95 -5.98
CA ASN A 49 -1.60 -6.35 -4.69
C ASN A 49 -0.59 -5.34 -4.12
N SER A 50 -0.16 -4.38 -4.94
CA SER A 50 0.79 -3.34 -4.56
C SER A 50 0.56 -2.07 -5.39
N TYR A 51 0.94 -0.92 -4.85
CA TYR A 51 0.85 0.36 -5.52
C TYR A 51 2.24 0.92 -5.80
N GLN A 52 2.50 1.27 -7.06
CA GLN A 52 3.72 1.99 -7.46
C GLN A 52 3.54 3.48 -7.22
N ILE A 53 4.40 4.05 -6.39
CA ILE A 53 4.44 5.49 -6.23
C ILE A 53 5.07 6.12 -7.48
N ILE A 54 4.31 7.00 -8.12
CA ILE A 54 4.71 7.74 -9.31
C ILE A 54 4.63 9.22 -8.96
N VAL A 55 5.78 9.88 -8.95
CA VAL A 55 5.86 11.31 -8.65
C VAL A 55 6.84 11.99 -9.59
N GLU A 56 6.61 13.27 -9.87
CA GLU A 56 7.59 14.10 -10.55
C GLU A 56 8.65 14.57 -9.56
N ARG A 57 9.90 14.66 -10.03
CA ARG A 57 11.00 15.10 -9.18
C ARG A 57 10.93 16.60 -8.97
N ASP A 58 10.68 16.98 -7.74
CA ASP A 58 10.75 18.35 -7.25
C ASP A 58 12.13 18.59 -6.60
N GLY A 59 12.88 19.56 -7.12
CA GLY A 59 14.22 19.89 -6.63
C GLY A 59 14.27 20.38 -5.19
N THR A 60 13.14 20.74 -4.60
CA THR A 60 13.04 21.21 -3.21
C THR A 60 13.02 20.07 -2.19
N LEU A 61 12.55 18.88 -2.57
CA LEU A 61 12.49 17.71 -1.69
C LEU A 61 13.81 16.94 -1.68
N LYS A 62 14.59 17.13 -0.62
CA LYS A 62 15.84 16.37 -0.43
C LYS A 62 15.59 14.94 0.06
N VAL A 63 14.77 14.79 1.10
CA VAL A 63 14.42 13.49 1.71
C VAL A 63 12.92 13.48 1.99
N PRO A 64 12.10 13.05 1.03
CA PRO A 64 10.65 13.03 1.22
C PRO A 64 10.25 11.85 2.11
N SER A 65 9.19 12.06 2.91
CA SER A 65 8.54 10.93 3.57
C SER A 65 7.67 10.12 2.63
N VAL A 66 7.42 8.86 3.00
CA VAL A 66 6.48 8.00 2.27
C VAL A 66 5.07 8.62 2.23
N GLN A 67 4.62 9.28 3.31
CA GLN A 67 3.37 10.06 3.29
C GLN A 67 3.40 11.13 2.19
N THR A 68 4.44 11.98 2.15
CA THR A 68 4.56 13.05 1.15
C THR A 68 4.59 12.49 -0.28
N LEU A 69 5.30 11.38 -0.48
CA LEU A 69 5.37 10.71 -1.78
C LEU A 69 4.01 10.16 -2.20
N MET A 70 3.27 9.56 -1.28
CA MET A 70 1.95 8.98 -1.54
C MET A 70 0.91 10.08 -1.82
N ASP A 71 0.89 11.15 -1.02
CA ASP A 71 0.05 12.32 -1.23
C ASP A 71 0.26 12.93 -2.62
N ARG A 72 1.53 13.07 -3.05
CA ARG A 72 1.85 13.60 -4.38
C ARG A 72 1.41 12.65 -5.49
N SER A 73 1.66 11.36 -5.33
CA SER A 73 1.27 10.33 -6.29
C SER A 73 -0.24 10.30 -6.53
N PHE A 74 -1.04 10.43 -5.45
CA PHE A 74 -2.49 10.48 -5.56
C PHE A 74 -3.00 11.79 -6.15
N ARG A 75 -2.38 12.93 -5.82
CA ARG A 75 -2.75 14.25 -6.39
C ARG A 75 -2.41 14.39 -7.87
N SER A 76 -1.47 13.62 -8.39
CA SER A 76 -1.13 13.62 -9.82
C SER A 76 -2.26 13.10 -10.71
N TYR A 77 -3.28 12.47 -10.14
CA TYR A 77 -4.45 11.95 -10.84
C TYR A 77 -5.72 12.51 -10.20
N GLU A 78 -6.61 13.17 -10.97
CA GLU A 78 -7.74 13.92 -10.41
C GLU A 78 -8.73 13.06 -9.58
N ASP A 79 -8.89 11.78 -9.91
CA ASP A 79 -9.90 10.89 -9.28
C ASP A 79 -9.32 9.62 -8.65
N LEU A 80 -8.04 9.59 -8.29
CA LEU A 80 -7.42 8.40 -7.70
C LEU A 80 -7.80 8.25 -6.22
N THR A 81 -8.53 7.20 -5.87
CA THR A 81 -8.92 6.90 -4.49
C THR A 81 -8.93 5.40 -4.19
N PHE A 82 -8.69 5.01 -2.95
CA PHE A 82 -8.96 3.64 -2.49
C PHE A 82 -10.47 3.43 -2.36
N ASP A 83 -11.00 2.34 -2.91
CA ASP A 83 -12.42 2.02 -2.76
C ASP A 83 -12.79 1.62 -1.33
N GLN A 84 -11.84 1.02 -0.61
CA GLN A 84 -11.95 0.64 0.79
C GLN A 84 -10.59 0.78 1.49
N VAL A 85 -10.58 0.83 2.82
CA VAL A 85 -9.34 0.82 3.61
C VAL A 85 -8.64 -0.52 3.41
N PRO A 86 -7.39 -0.56 2.87
CA PRO A 86 -6.68 -1.81 2.70
C PRO A 86 -6.22 -2.36 4.05
N SER A 87 -6.37 -3.67 4.26
CA SER A 87 -5.84 -4.36 5.44
C SER A 87 -4.31 -4.44 5.40
N CYS A 88 -3.75 -4.58 4.19
CA CYS A 88 -2.33 -4.56 3.91
C CYS A 88 -2.06 -3.69 2.69
N LEU A 89 -1.18 -2.70 2.82
CA LEU A 89 -0.79 -1.78 1.77
C LEU A 89 0.70 -1.93 1.48
N ILE A 90 1.02 -2.48 0.31
CA ILE A 90 2.38 -2.65 -0.19
C ILE A 90 2.68 -1.50 -1.16
N LEU A 91 3.59 -0.61 -0.77
CA LEU A 91 4.01 0.55 -1.56
C LEU A 91 5.37 0.30 -2.19
N GLN A 92 5.48 0.44 -3.50
CA GLN A 92 6.75 0.40 -4.22
C GLN A 92 7.30 1.83 -4.35
N MET A 93 8.56 2.01 -3.97
CA MET A 93 9.20 3.32 -3.99
C MET A 93 9.53 3.77 -5.43
N PRO A 94 9.62 5.08 -5.71
CA PRO A 94 9.89 5.60 -7.05
C PRO A 94 11.34 5.30 -7.48
N ARG A 95 11.51 4.14 -8.13
CA ARG A 95 12.77 3.65 -8.68
C ARG A 95 12.58 3.33 -10.16
N PHE A 96 13.65 3.46 -10.93
CA PHE A 96 13.70 3.04 -12.33
C PHE A 96 14.71 1.92 -12.48
N GLY A 97 14.20 0.68 -12.53
CA GLY A 97 15.03 -0.52 -12.45
C GLY A 97 15.80 -0.65 -11.13
N LYS A 98 16.82 -1.52 -11.11
CA LYS A 98 17.54 -1.86 -9.88
C LYS A 98 18.55 -0.80 -9.41
N LYS A 99 19.02 0.06 -10.32
CA LYS A 99 20.15 0.98 -10.06
C LYS A 99 19.73 2.43 -9.83
N PHE A 100 18.64 2.89 -10.46
CA PHE A 100 18.25 4.29 -10.37
C PHE A 100 17.21 4.50 -9.27
N LYS A 101 17.53 5.40 -8.35
CA LYS A 101 16.64 5.86 -7.28
C LYS A 101 16.29 7.31 -7.56
N MET A 102 15.00 7.64 -7.57
CA MET A 102 14.58 9.04 -7.75
C MET A 102 15.06 9.92 -6.59
N PHE A 103 15.03 9.37 -5.37
CA PHE A 103 15.52 10.02 -4.16
C PHE A 103 16.63 9.18 -3.52
N PRO A 104 17.77 9.78 -3.11
CA PRO A 104 18.87 9.04 -2.51
C PRO A 104 18.53 8.49 -1.12
N TYR A 105 17.63 9.17 -0.41
CA TYR A 105 17.07 8.75 0.87
C TYR A 105 15.56 9.03 0.85
N ILE A 106 14.80 8.14 1.48
CA ILE A 106 13.36 8.29 1.70
C ILE A 106 13.11 8.05 3.19
N PHE A 107 12.25 8.86 3.80
CA PHE A 107 11.88 8.68 5.20
C PHE A 107 10.60 7.82 5.30
N PRO A 108 10.67 6.56 5.77
CA PRO A 108 9.49 5.72 5.87
C PRO A 108 8.64 6.14 7.06
N SER A 109 7.47 6.72 6.77
CA SER A 109 6.52 7.15 7.80
C SER A 109 6.10 5.95 8.64
N LEU A 110 6.20 6.05 9.97
CA LEU A 110 5.78 4.99 10.90
C LEU A 110 4.26 4.77 10.86
N GLU A 111 3.52 5.85 10.65
CA GLU A 111 2.08 5.86 10.41
C GLU A 111 1.81 6.50 9.05
N LEU A 112 0.86 5.96 8.30
CA LEU A 112 0.38 6.51 7.05
C LEU A 112 -1.09 6.89 7.19
N ASP A 113 -1.42 8.17 7.08
CA ASP A 113 -2.79 8.67 7.10
C ASP A 113 -3.34 8.66 5.67
N ILE A 114 -4.29 7.75 5.41
CA ILE A 114 -4.93 7.58 4.10
C ILE A 114 -6.35 8.15 4.07
N SER A 115 -6.78 8.87 5.12
CA SER A 115 -8.17 9.30 5.29
C SER A 115 -8.72 10.10 4.11
N HIS A 116 -7.87 10.87 3.45
CA HIS A 116 -8.22 11.72 2.32
C HIS A 116 -8.09 11.02 0.96
N MET A 117 -7.47 9.84 0.94
CA MET A 117 -7.31 9.00 -0.27
C MET A 117 -8.36 7.90 -0.36
N VAL A 118 -9.12 7.64 0.71
CA VAL A 118 -10.23 6.69 0.67
C VAL A 118 -11.46 7.37 0.09
N HIS A 119 -12.10 6.70 -0.88
CA HIS A 119 -13.31 7.18 -1.52
C HIS A 119 -14.42 7.32 -0.48
N LYS A 120 -14.92 8.54 -0.33
CA LYS A 120 -16.07 8.81 0.53
C LYS A 120 -17.33 8.50 -0.25
N ARG A 121 -17.88 7.32 0.04
CA ARG A 121 -19.24 7.00 -0.38
C ARG A 121 -20.18 8.04 0.24
N SER A 122 -21.18 8.48 -0.52
CA SER A 122 -22.27 9.25 0.07
C SER A 122 -22.85 8.44 1.24
N THR A 123 -23.50 9.11 2.18
CA THR A 123 -24.24 8.44 3.26
C THR A 123 -25.75 8.63 3.11
N VAL A 124 -26.12 9.40 2.08
CA VAL A 124 -27.48 9.85 1.83
C VAL A 124 -27.92 9.51 0.42
N CYS A 125 -29.21 9.26 0.29
CA CYS A 125 -29.89 9.04 -0.96
C CYS A 125 -29.75 10.29 -1.84
N CYS A 126 -29.35 10.12 -3.10
CA CYS A 126 -29.19 11.22 -4.05
C CYS A 126 -30.51 11.90 -4.45
N LEU A 127 -31.67 11.33 -4.09
CA LEU A 127 -32.99 11.88 -4.44
C LEU A 127 -33.66 12.59 -3.25
N CYS A 128 -33.68 11.95 -2.08
CA CYS A 128 -34.43 12.43 -0.92
C CYS A 128 -33.56 12.78 0.29
N LEU A 129 -32.24 12.61 0.18
CA LEU A 129 -31.25 12.86 1.24
C LEU A 129 -31.44 12.05 2.53
N SER A 130 -32.37 11.09 2.56
CA SER A 130 -32.49 10.11 3.65
C SER A 130 -31.29 9.15 3.64
N PRO A 131 -30.98 8.45 4.74
CA PRO A 131 -29.87 7.49 4.79
C PRO A 131 -29.91 6.52 3.60
N ALA A 132 -28.78 6.39 2.91
CA ALA A 132 -28.65 5.46 1.81
C ALA A 132 -28.49 4.03 2.34
N GLU A 133 -29.16 3.08 1.69
CA GLU A 133 -29.09 1.65 1.97
C GLU A 133 -28.63 0.85 0.75
N TYR A 134 -28.69 1.43 -0.44
CA TYR A 134 -28.38 0.79 -1.70
C TYR A 134 -27.49 1.70 -2.55
N GLU A 135 -26.59 1.11 -3.31
CA GLU A 135 -25.79 1.79 -4.32
C GLU A 135 -25.96 1.13 -5.68
N CYS A 136 -25.88 1.90 -6.75
CA CYS A 136 -25.95 1.37 -8.11
C CYS A 136 -24.86 1.97 -8.98
N THR A 137 -23.86 1.14 -9.33
CA THR A 137 -22.74 1.54 -10.19
C THR A 137 -23.15 1.74 -11.64
N GLN A 138 -24.30 1.22 -12.05
CA GLN A 138 -24.84 1.38 -13.41
C GLN A 138 -25.65 2.67 -13.57
N CYS A 139 -26.12 3.26 -12.47
CA CYS A 139 -26.77 4.57 -12.45
C CYS A 139 -25.78 5.75 -12.56
N LEU A 140 -24.50 5.49 -12.89
CA LEU A 140 -23.44 6.49 -13.01
C LEU A 140 -23.60 7.44 -14.21
N ALA A 141 -24.51 7.16 -15.13
CA ALA A 141 -24.65 7.89 -16.38
C ALA A 141 -25.89 8.79 -16.39
N ASP A 142 -25.76 9.99 -15.83
CA ASP A 142 -26.54 11.12 -16.34
C ASP A 142 -25.54 12.18 -16.85
N PRO A 143 -25.42 12.37 -18.18
CA PRO A 143 -24.49 13.34 -18.77
C PRO A 143 -24.71 14.79 -18.32
N LEU A 144 -25.84 15.07 -17.65
CA LEU A 144 -26.22 16.39 -17.13
C LEU A 144 -25.79 16.63 -15.67
N THR A 145 -25.39 15.59 -14.93
CA THR A 145 -24.86 15.71 -13.56
C THR A 145 -23.39 15.32 -13.55
N THR A 146 -22.52 16.32 -13.55
CA THR A 146 -21.05 16.29 -13.72
C THR A 146 -20.25 15.53 -12.66
N ASP A 147 -20.90 14.82 -11.74
CA ASP A 147 -20.27 14.59 -10.44
C ASP A 147 -19.60 13.20 -10.33
N GLY A 148 -19.78 12.32 -11.31
CA GLY A 148 -19.10 11.01 -11.39
C GLY A 148 -19.36 10.06 -10.20
N ASN A 149 -20.15 10.45 -9.21
CA ASN A 149 -20.33 9.70 -7.98
C ASN A 149 -21.26 8.49 -8.18
N ILE A 150 -20.93 7.38 -7.51
CA ILE A 150 -21.81 6.21 -7.42
C ILE A 150 -23.14 6.66 -6.80
N ARG A 151 -24.24 6.51 -7.53
CA ARG A 151 -25.56 6.92 -7.04
C ARG A 151 -26.01 5.98 -5.93
N GLN A 152 -26.46 6.60 -4.84
CA GLN A 152 -26.95 5.92 -3.67
C GLN A 152 -28.39 6.26 -3.39
N PHE A 153 -29.11 5.28 -2.86
CA PHE A 153 -30.56 5.33 -2.71
C PHE A 153 -30.97 4.80 -1.34
N CYS A 154 -32.02 5.37 -0.77
CA CYS A 154 -32.78 4.67 0.27
C CYS A 154 -33.59 3.53 -0.38
N GLN A 155 -34.10 2.61 0.42
CA GLN A 155 -34.87 1.47 -0.08
C GLN A 155 -36.07 1.87 -0.98
N ILE A 156 -36.70 3.02 -0.71
CA ILE A 156 -37.86 3.49 -1.48
C ILE A 156 -37.42 4.02 -2.84
N CYS A 157 -36.44 4.92 -2.85
CA CYS A 157 -35.95 5.57 -4.07
C CYS A 157 -35.24 4.57 -5.01
N GLU A 158 -34.56 3.56 -4.46
CA GLU A 158 -33.96 2.47 -5.23
C GLU A 158 -35.02 1.77 -6.07
N LYS A 159 -36.10 1.27 -5.43
CA LYS A 159 -37.18 0.59 -6.13
C LYS A 159 -37.87 1.49 -7.14
N GLN A 160 -38.06 2.77 -6.84
CA GLN A 160 -38.71 3.71 -7.75
C GLN A 160 -37.88 3.93 -9.03
N VAL A 161 -36.57 4.16 -8.89
CA VAL A 161 -35.68 4.38 -10.03
C VAL A 161 -35.51 3.12 -10.87
N HIS A 162 -35.27 1.98 -10.22
CA HIS A 162 -35.00 0.72 -10.91
C HIS A 162 -36.27 -0.04 -11.36
N SER A 163 -37.47 0.45 -11.01
CA SER A 163 -38.71 0.00 -11.65
C SER A 163 -38.95 0.63 -13.02
N CYS A 164 -38.24 1.71 -13.36
CA CYS A 164 -38.33 2.37 -14.66
C CYS A 164 -37.76 1.46 -15.77
N LYS A 165 -38.43 1.40 -16.92
CA LYS A 165 -38.01 0.54 -18.06
C LYS A 165 -36.57 0.78 -18.52
N GLN A 166 -36.06 2.01 -18.38
CA GLN A 166 -34.70 2.37 -18.79
C GLN A 166 -33.62 1.85 -17.84
N MET A 167 -33.96 1.57 -16.58
CA MET A 167 -33.00 1.19 -15.53
C MET A 167 -33.32 -0.17 -14.90
N LYS A 168 -34.24 -0.94 -15.51
CA LYS A 168 -34.74 -2.21 -14.97
C LYS A 168 -33.68 -3.31 -14.92
N ASP A 169 -32.68 -3.22 -15.79
CA ASP A 169 -31.57 -4.18 -15.88
C ASP A 169 -30.39 -3.81 -14.96
N HIS A 170 -30.47 -2.69 -14.27
CA HIS A 170 -29.47 -2.33 -13.27
C HIS A 170 -29.60 -3.26 -12.05
N LYS A 171 -28.47 -3.52 -11.39
CA LYS A 171 -28.37 -4.37 -10.21
C LYS A 171 -27.86 -3.56 -9.02
N PRO A 172 -28.76 -2.94 -8.24
CA PRO A 172 -28.40 -2.23 -7.03
C PRO A 172 -27.86 -3.21 -5.98
N THR A 173 -26.78 -2.83 -5.34
CA THR A 173 -26.15 -3.61 -4.27
C THR A 173 -26.49 -2.95 -2.94
N ARG A 174 -26.82 -3.76 -1.92
CA ARG A 174 -27.07 -3.23 -0.57
C ARG A 174 -25.75 -2.75 0.04
N ILE A 175 -25.75 -1.57 0.63
CA ILE A 175 -24.61 -1.03 1.39
C ILE A 175 -24.56 -1.76 2.72
N GLU A 176 -23.48 -2.51 2.97
CA GLU A 176 -23.27 -3.14 4.27
C GLU A 176 -23.09 -2.06 5.35
N THR A 177 -23.88 -2.13 6.41
CA THR A 177 -24.04 -1.08 7.44
C THR A 177 -22.76 -0.76 8.23
N GLN A 178 -21.65 -1.42 7.93
CA GLN A 178 -20.31 -1.15 8.47
C GLN A 178 -19.60 0.02 7.77
N SER A 179 -20.08 0.49 6.61
CA SER A 179 -19.42 1.51 5.81
C SER A 179 -20.03 2.92 5.94
N TYR A 180 -20.64 3.26 7.07
CA TYR A 180 -20.61 4.68 7.46
C TYR A 180 -19.15 4.94 7.82
N VAL A 181 -18.42 5.53 6.87
CA VAL A 181 -17.08 6.06 7.11
C VAL A 181 -17.25 7.07 8.23
N SER A 182 -17.09 6.61 9.47
CA SER A 182 -16.89 7.47 10.60
C SER A 182 -15.77 8.41 10.18
N ASN A 183 -15.87 9.71 10.47
CA ASN A 183 -14.77 10.67 10.31
C ASN A 183 -13.51 10.28 11.14
N GLN A 184 -13.41 9.05 11.64
CA GLN A 184 -12.21 8.41 12.15
C GLN A 184 -11.12 8.46 11.09
N ARG A 185 -9.97 9.01 11.51
CA ARG A 185 -8.75 9.00 10.70
C ARG A 185 -8.36 7.55 10.39
N GLN A 186 -8.23 7.26 9.11
CA GLN A 186 -7.79 5.96 8.62
C GLN A 186 -6.27 5.99 8.56
N LYS A 187 -5.65 5.41 9.60
CA LYS A 187 -4.20 5.30 9.71
C LYS A 187 -3.76 3.85 9.53
N LEU A 188 -2.65 3.65 8.84
CA LEU A 188 -1.96 2.38 8.73
C LEU A 188 -0.60 2.46 9.42
N GLU A 189 -0.09 1.34 9.93
CA GLU A 189 1.19 1.26 10.62
C GLU A 189 2.23 0.55 9.76
N LEU A 190 3.45 1.08 9.75
CA LEU A 190 4.57 0.48 9.04
C LEU A 190 4.97 -0.83 9.73
N LEU A 191 4.87 -1.93 9.00
CA LEU A 191 5.21 -3.27 9.46
C LEU A 191 6.62 -3.67 9.02
N ALA A 192 6.94 -3.47 7.74
CA ALA A 192 8.18 -3.95 7.17
C ALA A 192 8.68 -3.06 6.02
N VAL A 193 9.99 -3.04 5.85
CA VAL A 193 10.67 -2.34 4.77
C VAL A 193 11.58 -3.34 4.05
N LEU A 194 11.33 -3.53 2.77
CA LEU A 194 12.17 -4.32 1.89
C LEU A 194 13.19 -3.40 1.22
N CYS A 195 14.47 -3.73 1.31
CA CYS A 195 15.55 -2.90 0.77
C CYS A 195 16.36 -3.65 -0.30
N ILE A 196 16.76 -2.93 -1.34
CA ILE A 196 17.72 -3.38 -2.36
C ILE A 196 18.73 -2.29 -2.70
N LYS A 197 20.00 -2.67 -2.64
CA LYS A 197 21.12 -1.83 -3.08
C LYS A 197 21.44 -2.02 -4.56
N THR A 198 21.62 -3.27 -4.98
CA THR A 198 21.96 -3.66 -6.36
C THR A 198 21.13 -4.86 -6.83
N SER A 199 21.30 -6.00 -6.17
CA SER A 199 20.71 -7.30 -6.56
C SER A 199 20.43 -8.21 -5.35
N HIS A 200 20.60 -7.69 -4.14
CA HIS A 200 20.41 -8.46 -2.91
C HIS A 200 19.38 -7.78 -2.03
N PHE A 201 18.22 -8.42 -1.94
CA PHE A 201 17.13 -8.00 -1.08
C PHE A 201 17.40 -8.38 0.36
N VAL A 202 17.15 -7.42 1.26
CA VAL A 202 17.12 -7.63 2.71
C VAL A 202 15.87 -6.97 3.26
N SER A 203 15.50 -7.33 4.48
CA SER A 203 14.31 -6.76 5.10
C SER A 203 14.60 -6.20 6.48
N PHE A 204 13.83 -5.18 6.84
CA PHE A 204 13.70 -4.67 8.19
C PHE A 204 12.25 -4.85 8.61
N VAL A 205 12.03 -5.49 9.74
CA VAL A 205 10.68 -5.85 10.22
C VAL A 205 10.48 -5.30 11.63
N LYS A 206 9.33 -4.67 11.85
CA LYS A 206 8.88 -4.25 13.17
C LYS A 206 8.24 -5.44 13.86
N TYR A 207 8.79 -5.85 15.00
CA TYR A 207 8.32 -7.05 15.74
C TYR A 207 7.49 -6.71 16.98
N GLY A 208 7.33 -5.42 17.29
CA GLY A 208 6.59 -4.98 18.47
C GLY A 208 6.23 -3.49 18.42
N PRO A 209 5.35 -3.03 19.34
CA PRO A 209 4.85 -1.66 19.33
C PRO A 209 5.92 -0.61 19.69
N GLY A 210 6.92 -1.00 20.50
CA GLY A 210 7.97 -0.09 20.95
C GLY A 210 8.80 0.48 19.79
N LYS A 211 9.22 1.74 19.90
CA LYS A 211 9.97 2.45 18.84
C LYS A 211 11.27 1.75 18.42
N HIS A 212 11.91 1.01 19.33
CA HIS A 212 13.16 0.28 19.09
C HIS A 212 12.95 -1.18 18.65
N SER A 213 11.70 -1.59 18.38
CA SER A 213 11.35 -3.00 18.10
C SER A 213 11.57 -3.36 16.63
N TRP A 214 12.81 -3.21 16.15
CA TRP A 214 13.19 -3.51 14.77
C TRP A 214 14.19 -4.65 14.68
N VAL A 215 14.01 -5.54 13.70
CA VAL A 215 14.99 -6.55 13.31
C VAL A 215 15.37 -6.37 11.85
N PHE A 216 16.64 -6.63 11.56
CA PHE A 216 17.20 -6.76 10.23
C PHE A 216 17.33 -8.25 9.88
N PHE A 217 16.96 -8.61 8.66
CA PHE A 217 17.11 -9.96 8.12
C PHE A 217 17.84 -9.96 6.78
N ASP A 218 18.85 -10.81 6.69
CA ASP A 218 19.63 -11.08 5.47
C ASP A 218 19.72 -12.60 5.26
N SER A 219 19.17 -13.07 4.14
CA SER A 219 19.09 -14.48 3.78
C SER A 219 20.43 -15.10 3.36
N MET A 220 21.41 -14.28 3.02
CA MET A 220 22.72 -14.71 2.50
C MET A 220 23.88 -14.02 3.24
N ALA A 221 23.70 -13.75 4.54
CA ALA A 221 24.68 -13.03 5.35
C ALA A 221 26.02 -13.76 5.56
N GLY A 222 26.04 -15.09 5.36
CA GLY A 222 27.25 -15.91 5.40
C GLY A 222 27.13 -17.14 4.53
N ARG A 223 28.23 -17.89 4.41
CA ARG A 223 28.28 -19.20 3.74
C ARG A 223 29.05 -20.20 4.60
N ILE A 224 28.56 -21.43 4.66
CA ILE A 224 29.28 -22.57 5.25
C ILE A 224 29.76 -23.47 4.11
N GLY A 225 31.05 -23.79 4.10
CA GLY A 225 31.71 -24.59 3.07
C GLY A 225 32.33 -23.74 1.96
N ASN A 226 33.24 -24.35 1.19
CA ASN A 226 34.04 -23.68 0.17
C ASN A 226 33.19 -23.27 -1.05
N GLU A 227 33.13 -24.11 -2.09
CA GLU A 227 32.65 -23.74 -3.42
C GLU A 227 31.13 -23.96 -3.64
N ILE A 228 30.54 -24.97 -3.02
CA ILE A 228 29.08 -25.25 -3.01
C ILE A 228 28.51 -24.94 -1.62
N GLY A 229 28.94 -23.84 -1.04
CA GLY A 229 28.58 -23.47 0.32
C GLY A 229 27.08 -23.19 0.48
N THR A 230 26.49 -23.65 1.58
CA THR A 230 25.10 -23.32 1.93
C THR A 230 25.06 -21.92 2.54
N ASN A 231 24.10 -21.08 2.11
CA ASN A 231 23.91 -19.75 2.68
C ASN A 231 23.42 -19.85 4.13
N VAL A 232 23.94 -18.98 4.99
CA VAL A 232 23.53 -18.84 6.39
C VAL A 232 22.73 -17.54 6.53
N PRO A 233 21.42 -17.62 6.84
CA PRO A 233 20.63 -16.44 7.11
C PRO A 233 20.98 -15.85 8.48
N VAL A 234 20.83 -14.54 8.61
CA VAL A 234 21.07 -13.84 9.89
C VAL A 234 19.92 -12.89 10.18
N VAL A 235 19.43 -12.96 11.42
CA VAL A 235 18.50 -11.99 12.03
C VAL A 235 19.27 -11.21 13.09
N ARG A 236 19.24 -9.88 13.05
CA ARG A 236 19.86 -9.01 14.07
C ARG A 236 18.87 -7.96 14.54
N THR A 237 18.82 -7.70 15.84
CA THR A 237 18.10 -6.54 16.36
C THR A 237 18.74 -5.25 15.86
N CYS A 238 17.93 -4.28 15.45
CA CYS A 238 18.37 -2.98 14.97
C CYS A 238 17.65 -1.84 15.72
N PRO A 239 17.79 -1.75 17.06
CA PRO A 239 17.02 -0.81 17.87
C PRO A 239 17.29 0.64 17.49
N ILE A 240 18.52 0.96 17.05
CA ILE A 240 18.96 2.30 16.63
C ILE A 240 18.05 2.92 15.55
N LEU A 241 17.34 2.12 14.75
CA LEU A 241 16.35 2.63 13.79
C LEU A 241 15.25 3.45 14.48
N GLY A 242 14.86 3.06 15.69
CA GLY A 242 13.86 3.76 16.48
C GLY A 242 14.25 5.20 16.79
N ASP A 243 15.55 5.47 16.99
CA ASP A 243 16.04 6.82 17.30
C ASP A 243 15.99 7.72 16.05
N TYR A 244 16.39 7.20 14.89
CA TYR A 244 16.26 7.93 13.62
C TYR A 244 14.81 8.14 13.20
N LEU A 245 13.95 7.13 13.37
CA LEU A 245 12.52 7.20 13.04
C LEU A 245 11.73 8.11 13.99
N SER A 246 12.29 8.44 15.16
CA SER A 246 11.71 9.42 16.08
C SER A 246 12.04 10.88 15.69
N MET A 247 12.93 11.09 14.73
CA MET A 247 13.26 12.43 14.23
C MET A 247 12.17 12.94 13.28
N SER A 248 12.02 14.26 13.20
CA SER A 248 11.23 14.87 12.12
C SER A 248 11.96 14.75 10.78
N GLU A 249 11.21 14.86 9.67
CA GLU A 249 11.80 14.86 8.32
C GLU A 249 12.89 15.92 8.17
N GLN A 250 12.69 17.10 8.76
CA GLN A 250 13.65 18.21 8.73
C GLN A 250 14.93 17.86 9.48
N GLN A 251 14.80 17.31 10.69
CA GLN A 251 15.93 16.87 11.51
C GLN A 251 16.72 15.77 10.81
N PHE A 252 16.03 14.78 10.26
CA PHE A 252 16.67 13.70 9.50
C PHE A 252 17.38 14.24 8.26
N SER A 253 16.75 15.16 7.52
CA SER A 253 17.33 15.75 6.30
C SER A 253 18.66 16.48 6.54
N ALA A 254 18.84 17.02 7.76
CA ALA A 254 20.01 17.78 8.18
C ALA A 254 21.17 16.89 8.70
N LEU A 255 20.97 15.57 8.79
CA LEU A 255 22.01 14.66 9.26
C LEU A 255 23.16 14.54 8.27
N ASP A 256 24.35 14.28 8.82
CA ASP A 256 25.50 13.83 8.05
C ASP A 256 25.44 12.30 7.85
N TYR A 257 24.92 11.87 6.70
CA TYR A 257 24.78 10.46 6.34
C TYR A 257 26.12 9.71 6.17
N THR A 258 27.27 10.40 6.19
CA THR A 258 28.59 9.75 6.17
C THR A 258 28.91 9.10 7.52
N LYS A 259 28.33 9.62 8.61
CA LYS A 259 28.50 9.12 9.98
C LYS A 259 27.46 8.08 10.38
N MET A 260 26.49 7.80 9.50
CA MET A 260 25.42 6.84 9.77
C MET A 260 25.91 5.40 9.57
N ASP A 261 25.58 4.54 10.54
CA ASP A 261 25.88 3.11 10.48
C ASP A 261 25.26 2.43 9.25
N ALA A 262 25.86 1.32 8.83
CA ALA A 262 25.50 0.64 7.59
C ALA A 262 24.02 0.19 7.55
N LEU A 263 23.46 -0.30 8.66
CA LEU A 263 22.08 -0.80 8.70
C LEU A 263 21.04 0.32 8.62
N PRO A 264 21.08 1.38 9.45
CA PRO A 264 20.21 2.54 9.26
C PRO A 264 20.37 3.17 7.88
N LYS A 265 21.62 3.33 7.40
CA LYS A 265 21.86 3.89 6.07
C LYS A 265 21.16 3.09 4.99
N ARG A 266 21.30 1.75 5.02
CA ARG A 266 20.61 0.83 4.11
C ARG A 266 19.08 0.95 4.24
N PHE A 267 18.56 1.06 5.46
CA PHE A 267 17.13 1.23 5.69
C PHE A 267 16.57 2.50 5.04
N PHE A 268 17.25 3.65 5.09
CA PHE A 268 16.73 4.90 4.50
C PHE A 268 17.12 5.11 3.03
N SER A 269 18.27 4.61 2.58
CA SER A 269 18.76 4.82 1.21
C SER A 269 18.29 3.75 0.24
N ASP A 270 18.07 2.52 0.73
CA ASP A 270 17.89 1.35 -0.12
C ASP A 270 16.45 0.83 -0.10
N ILE A 271 15.47 1.60 0.38
CA ILE A 271 14.02 1.25 0.37
C ILE A 271 13.53 0.91 -1.04
N TYR A 272 13.01 -0.30 -1.20
CA TYR A 272 12.35 -0.78 -2.40
C TYR A 272 10.82 -0.84 -2.21
N MET A 273 10.37 -1.48 -1.13
CA MET A 273 8.97 -1.53 -0.75
C MET A 273 8.78 -1.18 0.72
N CYS A 274 7.69 -0.47 1.03
CA CYS A 274 7.20 -0.29 2.39
C CYS A 274 5.87 -1.03 2.52
N ILE A 275 5.72 -1.83 3.58
CA ILE A 275 4.53 -2.62 3.86
C ILE A 275 3.86 -2.04 5.10
N TYR A 276 2.62 -1.61 4.92
CA TYR A 276 1.76 -1.05 5.95
C TYR A 276 0.59 -1.99 6.22
N GLN A 277 0.10 -2.00 7.46
CA GLN A 277 -1.08 -2.77 7.83
C GLN A 277 -2.07 -1.91 8.61
N SER A 278 -3.35 -2.27 8.55
CA SER A 278 -4.34 -1.68 9.46
C SER A 278 -4.01 -2.10 10.91
N PRO A 279 -4.07 -1.19 11.89
CA PRO A 279 -3.84 -1.55 13.29
C PRO A 279 -4.82 -2.64 13.72
N ASP A 280 -4.31 -3.74 14.25
CA ASP A 280 -5.14 -4.81 14.79
C ASP A 280 -5.90 -4.28 16.02
N ARG A 281 -7.20 -4.04 15.88
CA ARG A 281 -8.05 -3.55 16.99
C ARG A 281 -8.11 -4.54 18.16
N SER A 282 -7.66 -5.78 17.97
CA SER A 282 -7.59 -6.85 18.97
C SER A 282 -6.38 -6.74 19.92
N MET A 283 -5.34 -5.99 19.55
CA MET A 283 -4.10 -5.87 20.34
C MET A 283 -4.03 -4.60 21.21
N GLN A 284 -5.08 -3.75 21.19
CA GLN A 284 -5.16 -2.53 22.02
C GLN A 284 -5.87 -2.74 23.37
N SER A 285 -6.27 -3.97 23.69
CA SER A 285 -6.82 -4.37 24.99
C SER A 285 -5.81 -5.23 25.73
N GLY A 286 -4.82 -4.59 26.34
CA GLY A 286 -3.83 -5.20 27.23
C GLY A 286 -3.41 -4.20 28.29
#